data_AF-A0A1Y3CJ65-F1
#
_entry.id   AF-A0A1Y3CJ65-F1
#
_cell.length_a   1.000
_cell.length_b   1.000
_cell.length_c   1.000
_cell.angle_alpha   90.00
_cell.angle_beta   90.00
_cell.angle_gamma   90.00
#
_symmetry.space_group_name_H-M   'P 1'
#
loop_
_entity.id
_entity.type
_entity.pdbx_description
1 polymer ?
#
loop_
_entity_poly.entity_id
_entity_poly.type
_entity_poly.pdbx_seq_one_letter_code
_entity_poly.pdbx_strand_id
1 'polypeptide(L)'
;MPDLALKQIFTTIVARTLLLIRPVTQLLKFGFDLGYLNNALNQHMQKIDEHLKTHPYIAGQHFTNADLLLWFPLFACTQSNPAFEQLQHIQRYLLQIQSRPAFQRALAKGQWSASTFQSYWSKAW
;
A
#
# COMPACT_ATOMS: atom_id res chain seq x y z
N MET A 1 -27.36 -11.98 1.69
CA MET A 1 -25.96 -11.81 2.12
C MET A 1 -25.88 -11.86 3.64
N PRO A 2 -25.78 -13.06 4.24
CA PRO A 2 -25.70 -13.27 5.69
C PRO A 2 -24.31 -12.96 6.26
N ASP A 3 -23.27 -12.94 5.42
CA ASP A 3 -21.86 -12.87 5.86
C ASP A 3 -21.43 -11.50 6.37
N LEU A 4 -22.10 -10.42 5.91
CA LEU A 4 -21.83 -9.06 6.36
C LEU A 4 -22.34 -8.83 7.79
N ALA A 5 -23.49 -9.41 8.14
CA ALA A 5 -24.05 -9.33 9.49
C ALA A 5 -23.19 -10.10 10.51
N LEU A 6 -22.67 -11.27 10.13
CA LEU A 6 -21.72 -12.04 10.94
C LEU A 6 -20.43 -11.27 11.19
N LYS A 7 -19.85 -10.63 10.17
CA LYS A 7 -18.63 -9.83 10.33
C LYS A 7 -18.81 -8.65 11.30
N GLN A 8 -20.00 -8.07 11.32
CA GLN A 8 -20.34 -6.95 12.21
C GLN A 8 -20.52 -7.41 13.67
N ILE A 9 -21.13 -8.57 13.90
CA ILE A 9 -21.24 -9.20 15.22
C ILE A 9 -19.84 -9.55 15.77
N PHE A 10 -18.95 -10.10 14.94
CA PHE A 10 -17.57 -10.44 15.35
C PHE A 10 -16.73 -9.22 15.73
N THR A 11 -16.91 -8.09 15.05
CA THR A 11 -16.14 -6.86 15.34
C THR A 11 -16.55 -6.26 16.69
N THR A 12 -17.81 -6.46 17.11
CA THR A 12 -18.33 -5.97 18.40
C THR A 12 -17.83 -6.81 19.58
N ILE A 13 -17.50 -8.09 19.36
CA ILE A 13 -16.96 -9.00 20.38
C ILE A 13 -15.46 -8.72 20.65
N VAL A 14 -14.69 -8.42 19.60
CA VAL A 14 -13.24 -8.14 19.70
C VAL A 14 -12.94 -6.87 20.50
N ALA A 15 -13.83 -5.88 20.49
CA ALA A 15 -13.70 -4.67 21.32
C ALA A 15 -13.73 -4.95 22.84
N ARG A 16 -14.20 -6.13 23.27
CA ARG A 16 -14.30 -6.53 24.69
C ARG A 16 -13.21 -7.51 25.16
N THR A 17 -12.27 -7.94 24.31
CA THR A 17 -11.32 -9.00 24.69
C THR A 17 -9.92 -8.49 25.06
N LEU A 18 -9.73 -8.42 26.38
CA LEU A 18 -8.53 -8.50 27.24
C LEU A 18 -7.10 -8.30 26.66
N LEU A 19 -6.38 -7.42 27.37
CA LEU A 19 -5.00 -6.91 27.24
C LEU A 19 -3.82 -7.92 27.09
N LEU A 20 -4.03 -9.23 26.96
CA LEU A 20 -2.96 -10.23 27.20
C LEU A 20 -2.24 -10.79 25.95
N ILE A 21 -2.76 -10.59 24.72
CA ILE A 21 -2.20 -11.20 23.48
C ILE A 21 -1.27 -10.23 22.71
N ARG A 22 -1.14 -8.99 23.19
CA ARG A 22 -0.35 -7.92 22.56
C ARG A 22 1.13 -8.26 22.22
N PRO A 23 1.92 -8.99 23.04
CA PRO A 23 3.35 -9.14 22.76
C PRO A 23 3.67 -10.06 21.56
N VAL A 24 2.80 -11.02 21.23
CA VAL A 24 3.02 -11.97 20.11
C VAL A 24 2.81 -11.29 18.75
N THR A 25 1.82 -10.39 18.65
CA THR A 25 1.60 -9.59 17.43
C THR A 25 2.66 -8.52 17.20
N GLN A 26 3.36 -8.08 18.25
CA GLN A 26 4.46 -7.12 18.15
C GLN A 26 5.77 -7.81 17.76
N LEU A 27 6.03 -9.03 18.25
CA LEU A 27 7.22 -9.80 17.87
C LEU A 27 7.19 -10.28 16.41
N LEU A 28 6.00 -10.62 15.89
CA LEU A 28 5.81 -10.98 14.48
C LEU A 28 5.90 -9.77 13.53
N LYS A 29 5.48 -8.57 13.97
CA LYS A 29 5.76 -7.31 13.26
C LYS A 29 7.27 -7.04 13.19
N PHE A 30 7.94 -6.99 14.35
CA PHE A 30 9.38 -6.70 14.41
C PHE A 30 10.29 -7.76 13.76
N GLY A 31 9.92 -9.05 13.82
CA GLY A 31 10.70 -10.14 13.26
C GLY A 31 10.57 -10.33 11.74
N PHE A 32 9.44 -9.90 11.14
CA PHE A 32 9.29 -9.85 9.69
C PHE A 32 9.88 -8.57 9.08
N ASP A 33 9.86 -7.45 9.81
CA ASP A 33 10.23 -6.13 9.28
C ASP A 33 11.74 -5.86 9.07
N LEU A 34 12.68 -6.58 9.70
CA LEU A 34 14.08 -6.09 9.76
C LEU A 34 15.13 -6.78 8.86
N GLY A 35 14.90 -7.98 8.33
CA GLY A 35 15.97 -8.72 7.62
C GLY A 35 15.61 -9.28 6.25
N TYR A 36 14.51 -10.02 6.15
CA TYR A 36 14.17 -10.78 4.94
C TYR A 36 13.21 -10.03 4.02
N LEU A 37 12.18 -9.37 4.59
CA LEU A 37 11.24 -8.57 3.79
C LEU A 37 11.92 -7.39 3.14
N ASN A 38 12.80 -6.64 3.82
CA ASN A 38 13.43 -5.46 3.21
C ASN A 38 14.28 -5.82 2.00
N ASN A 39 15.01 -6.93 2.02
CA ASN A 39 15.79 -7.34 0.86
C ASN A 39 14.89 -7.83 -0.29
N ALA A 40 13.88 -8.65 0.01
CA ALA A 40 12.91 -9.10 -0.99
C ALA A 40 12.12 -7.92 -1.58
N LEU A 41 11.71 -6.97 -0.74
CA LEU A 41 10.95 -5.79 -1.12
C LEU A 41 11.81 -4.82 -1.94
N ASN A 42 13.08 -4.61 -1.56
CA ASN A 42 14.04 -3.90 -2.40
C ASN A 42 14.17 -4.55 -3.79
N GLN A 43 14.34 -5.87 -3.85
CA GLN A 43 14.42 -6.61 -5.12
C GLN A 43 13.13 -6.49 -5.94
N HIS A 44 11.96 -6.56 -5.30
CA HIS A 44 10.68 -6.39 -5.98
C HIS A 44 10.51 -4.97 -6.51
N MET A 45 10.82 -3.94 -5.71
CA MET A 45 10.76 -2.54 -6.12
C MET A 45 11.71 -2.26 -7.29
N GLN A 46 12.93 -2.79 -7.26
CA GLN A 46 13.87 -2.68 -8.38
C GLN A 46 13.36 -3.36 -9.65
N LYS A 47 12.84 -4.60 -9.55
CA LYS A 47 12.26 -5.30 -10.70
C LYS A 47 11.05 -4.57 -11.28
N ILE A 48 10.22 -3.99 -10.44
CA ILE A 48 9.07 -3.19 -10.86
C ILE A 48 9.54 -1.92 -11.58
N ASP A 49 10.54 -1.23 -11.04
CA ASP A 49 11.12 -0.04 -11.69
C ASP A 49 11.75 -0.38 -13.04
N GLU A 50 12.47 -1.50 -13.15
CA GLU A 50 13.01 -2.01 -14.41
C GLU A 50 11.92 -2.37 -15.42
N HIS A 51 10.82 -2.99 -14.98
CA HIS A 51 9.67 -3.28 -15.86
C HIS A 51 9.01 -1.98 -16.36
N LEU A 52 8.83 -1.00 -15.46
CA LEU A 52 8.28 0.31 -15.76
C LEU A 52 9.23 1.21 -16.57
N LYS A 53 10.49 0.81 -16.75
CA LYS A 53 11.40 1.49 -17.68
C LYS A 53 10.95 1.32 -19.12
N THR A 54 10.46 0.13 -19.48
CA THR A 54 10.06 -0.21 -20.85
C THR A 54 8.55 -0.17 -21.05
N HIS A 55 7.76 -0.31 -19.97
CA HIS A 55 6.30 -0.31 -20.02
C HIS A 55 5.70 0.94 -19.34
N PRO A 56 4.67 1.55 -19.92
CA PRO A 56 4.00 2.69 -19.30
C PRO A 56 3.18 2.29 -18.06
N TYR A 57 2.69 1.04 -18.00
CA TYR A 57 1.87 0.47 -16.93
C TYR A 57 2.40 -0.91 -16.51
N ILE A 58 2.01 -1.38 -15.33
CA ILE A 58 2.36 -2.73 -14.85
C ILE A 58 1.78 -3.78 -15.78
N ALA A 59 0.54 -3.58 -16.22
CA ALA A 59 -0.15 -4.47 -17.15
C ALA A 59 0.34 -4.36 -18.62
N GLY A 60 1.40 -3.57 -18.88
CA GLY A 60 1.98 -3.39 -20.21
C GLY A 60 1.63 -2.03 -20.80
N GLN A 61 1.05 -2.01 -22.01
CA GLN A 61 0.79 -0.77 -22.75
C GLN A 61 -0.50 -0.05 -22.32
N HIS A 62 -1.46 -0.78 -21.79
CA HIS A 62 -2.77 -0.24 -21.42
C HIS A 62 -2.98 -0.27 -19.92
N PHE A 63 -3.63 0.77 -19.40
CA PHE A 63 -4.02 0.82 -18.00
C PHE A 63 -5.16 -0.16 -17.70
N THR A 64 -5.02 -0.89 -16.61
CA THR A 64 -6.00 -1.88 -16.16
C THR A 64 -6.27 -1.77 -14.66
N ASN A 65 -7.19 -2.59 -14.15
CA ASN A 65 -7.46 -2.67 -12.72
C ASN A 65 -6.23 -3.14 -11.91
N ALA A 66 -5.31 -3.88 -12.53
CA ALA A 66 -4.07 -4.29 -11.87
C ALA A 66 -3.23 -3.08 -11.43
N ASP A 67 -3.20 -2.04 -12.26
CA ASP A 67 -2.46 -0.82 -11.97
C ASP A 67 -3.04 -0.05 -10.78
N LEU A 68 -4.37 -0.03 -10.66
CA LEU A 68 -5.05 0.57 -9.52
C LEU A 68 -4.81 -0.19 -8.21
N LEU A 69 -4.82 -1.53 -8.26
CA LEU A 69 -4.51 -2.38 -7.12
C LEU A 69 -3.05 -2.22 -6.66
N LEU A 70 -2.12 -2.07 -7.60
CA LEU A 70 -0.70 -1.92 -7.29
C LEU A 70 -0.29 -0.49 -6.93
N TRP A 71 -1.08 0.52 -7.33
CA TRP A 71 -0.81 1.92 -7.03
C TRP A 71 -0.70 2.18 -5.52
N PHE A 72 -1.65 1.67 -4.73
CA PHE A 72 -1.70 1.92 -3.29
C PHE A 72 -0.48 1.37 -2.52
N PRO A 73 -0.09 0.09 -2.64
CA PRO A 73 1.08 -0.44 -1.95
C PRO A 73 2.38 0.22 -2.43
N LEU A 74 2.52 0.51 -3.73
CA LEU A 74 3.69 1.22 -4.24
C LEU A 74 3.78 2.64 -3.65
N PHE A 75 2.67 3.37 -3.61
CA PHE A 75 2.61 4.69 -3.00
C PHE A 75 2.98 4.63 -1.52
N ALA A 76 2.48 3.64 -0.77
CA ALA A 76 2.85 3.42 0.63
C ALA A 76 4.36 3.16 0.78
N CYS A 77 4.94 2.27 -0.03
CA CYS A 77 6.38 1.99 0.01
C CYS A 77 7.22 3.25 -0.24
N THR A 78 6.86 4.06 -1.24
CA THR A 78 7.59 5.31 -1.54
C THR A 78 7.49 6.35 -0.44
N GLN A 79 6.35 6.43 0.26
CA GLN A 79 6.16 7.38 1.37
C GLN A 79 6.82 6.91 2.66
N SER A 80 6.97 5.60 2.83
CA SER A 80 7.53 5.00 4.03
C SER A 80 9.07 4.93 4.02
N ASN A 81 9.71 4.80 2.86
CA ASN A 81 11.16 4.69 2.76
C ASN A 81 11.74 5.65 1.70
N PRO A 82 12.56 6.64 2.11
CA PRO A 82 13.19 7.60 1.20
C PRO A 82 14.06 6.95 0.11
N ALA A 83 14.60 5.75 0.34
CA ALA A 83 15.42 5.04 -0.65
C ALA A 83 14.62 4.73 -1.93
N PHE A 84 13.30 4.52 -1.82
CA PHE A 84 12.44 4.25 -2.97
C PHE A 84 11.99 5.51 -3.72
N GLU A 85 12.26 6.71 -3.20
CA GLU A 85 12.07 7.96 -3.95
C GLU A 85 13.03 8.05 -5.16
N GLN A 86 14.16 7.33 -5.10
CA GLN A 86 15.16 7.29 -6.17
C GLN A 86 14.69 6.48 -7.40
N LEU A 87 13.61 5.70 -7.28
CA LEU A 87 13.06 4.86 -8.34
C LEU A 87 12.20 5.69 -9.30
N GLN A 88 12.85 6.31 -10.28
CA GLN A 88 12.26 7.31 -11.17
C GLN A 88 11.09 6.77 -12.01
N HIS A 89 11.12 5.49 -12.42
CA HIS A 89 10.07 4.92 -13.25
C HIS A 89 8.81 4.61 -12.42
N ILE A 90 8.97 4.18 -11.18
CA ILE A 90 7.87 4.07 -10.21
C ILE A 90 7.26 5.45 -9.94
N GLN A 91 8.08 6.48 -9.70
CA GLN A 91 7.57 7.84 -9.46
C GLN A 91 6.77 8.37 -10.66
N ARG A 92 7.30 8.18 -11.88
CA ARG A 92 6.60 8.49 -13.13
C ARG A 92 5.25 7.78 -13.21
N TYR A 93 5.23 6.47 -12.92
CA TYR A 93 4.03 5.65 -12.96
C TYR A 93 2.97 6.11 -11.95
N LEU A 94 3.36 6.38 -10.71
CA LEU A 94 2.46 6.88 -9.66
C LEU A 94 1.83 8.22 -10.07
N LEU A 95 2.64 9.14 -10.60
CA LEU A 95 2.18 10.45 -11.05
C LEU A 95 1.22 10.31 -12.25
N GLN A 96 1.52 9.41 -13.19
CA GLN A 96 0.67 9.13 -14.35
C GLN A 96 -0.70 8.57 -13.97
N ILE A 97 -0.81 7.79 -12.89
CA ILE A 97 -2.11 7.33 -12.38
C ILE A 97 -2.85 8.47 -11.67
N GLN A 98 -2.16 9.22 -10.82
CA GLN A 98 -2.74 10.31 -10.04
C GLN A 98 -3.24 11.48 -10.91
N SER A 99 -2.62 11.71 -12.07
CA SER A 99 -3.00 12.78 -13.00
C SER A 99 -4.31 12.51 -13.76
N ARG A 100 -4.83 11.28 -13.71
CA ARG A 100 -6.05 10.91 -14.45
C ARG A 100 -7.28 11.61 -13.85
N PRO A 101 -8.14 12.27 -14.65
CA PRO A 101 -9.36 12.90 -14.14
C PRO A 101 -10.30 11.91 -13.44
N ALA A 102 -10.37 10.67 -13.93
CA ALA A 102 -11.16 9.61 -13.29
C ALA A 102 -10.65 9.25 -11.89
N PHE A 103 -9.32 9.27 -11.71
CA PHE A 103 -8.69 9.01 -10.43
C PHE A 103 -8.99 10.13 -9.44
N GLN A 104 -8.84 11.39 -9.84
CA GLN A 104 -9.18 12.55 -9.01
C GLN A 104 -10.65 12.55 -8.58
N ARG A 105 -11.58 12.20 -9.49
CA ARG A 105 -13.00 12.02 -9.13
C ARG A 105 -13.20 10.89 -8.12
N ALA A 106 -12.46 9.79 -8.23
CA ALA A 106 -12.53 8.70 -7.28
C ALA A 106 -12.00 9.12 -5.90
N LEU A 107 -10.90 9.87 -5.83
CA LEU A 107 -10.39 10.44 -4.58
C LEU A 107 -11.39 11.38 -3.92
N ALA A 108 -12.02 12.27 -4.69
CA ALA A 108 -13.03 13.19 -4.17
C ALA A 108 -14.26 12.45 -3.61
N LYS A 109 -14.77 11.45 -4.34
CA LYS A 109 -15.89 10.61 -3.88
C LYS A 109 -15.52 9.77 -2.66
N GLY A 110 -14.29 9.25 -2.62
CA GLY A 110 -13.78 8.43 -1.53
C GLY A 110 -13.31 9.23 -0.32
N GLN A 111 -13.43 10.56 -0.34
CA GLN A 111 -12.94 11.46 0.72
C GLN A 111 -11.47 11.18 1.08
N TRP A 112 -10.65 10.90 0.06
CA TRP A 112 -9.25 10.58 0.26
C TRP A 112 -8.49 11.76 0.83
N SER A 113 -7.66 11.49 1.85
CA SER A 113 -6.79 12.47 2.49
C SER A 113 -5.34 12.01 2.47
N ALA A 114 -4.49 12.74 1.74
CA ALA A 114 -3.06 12.46 1.66
C ALA A 114 -2.37 12.63 3.02
N SER A 115 -2.80 13.60 3.83
CA SER A 115 -2.24 13.84 5.17
C SER A 115 -2.59 12.72 6.15
N THR A 116 -3.80 12.18 6.07
CA THR A 116 -4.22 11.03 6.88
C THR A 116 -3.45 9.77 6.48
N PHE A 117 -3.26 9.56 5.17
CA PHE A 117 -2.45 8.46 4.66
C PHE A 117 -1.00 8.56 5.16
N GLN A 118 -0.36 9.72 4.99
CA GLN A 118 1.01 9.93 5.43
C GLN A 118 1.16 9.72 6.94
N SER A 119 0.24 10.23 7.75
CA SER A 119 0.25 10.03 9.22
C SER A 119 0.07 8.56 9.64
N TYR A 120 -0.68 7.77 8.88
CA TYR A 120 -0.86 6.35 9.13
C TYR A 120 0.42 5.56 8.82
N TRP A 121 1.03 5.83 7.66
CA TRP A 121 2.20 5.08 7.19
C TRP A 121 3.52 5.55 7.78
N SER A 122 3.63 6.80 8.23
CA SER A 122 4.80 7.29 8.97
C SER A 122 4.98 6.64 10.34
N LYS A 123 3.96 5.93 10.85
CA LYS A 123 4.00 5.18 12.11
C LYS A 123 4.27 3.68 11.90
N ALA A 124 4.26 3.23 10.65
CA ALA A 124 4.44 1.83 10.29
C ALA A 124 5.92 1.45 10.10
N TRP A 125 6.80 2.45 9.98
CA TRP A 125 8.25 2.37 10.02
C TRP A 125 8.77 3.10 11.27
#